data_AF-A0A6G4VFB3-F1
#
_entry.id   AF-A0A6G4VFB3-F1
#
_cell.length_a   1.000
_cell.length_b   1.000
_cell.length_c   1.000
_cell.angle_alpha   90.00
_cell.angle_beta   90.00
_cell.angle_gamma   90.00
#
_symmetry.space_group_name_H-M   'P 1'
#
loop_
_entity.id
_entity.type
_entity.pdbx_description
1 polymer ?
#
loop_
_entity_poly.entity_id
_entity_poly.type
_entity_poly.pdbx_seq_one_letter_code
_entity_poly.pdbx_strand_id
1 'polypeptide(L)' 'MRDAAREIALAVAKGAAEDGVASEATEAELRAAIAATQWTPRYAA' A
#
# COMPACT_ATOMS: atom_id res chain seq x y z
N MET A 1 9.33 4.00 11.40
CA MET A 1 9.28 2.68 10.72
C MET A 1 8.01 2.48 9.90
N ARG A 2 6.80 2.70 10.42
CA ARG A 2 5.55 2.52 9.65
C ARG A 2 5.44 3.44 8.43
N ASP A 3 5.89 4.70 8.52
CA ASP A 3 5.90 5.62 7.36
C ASP A 3 6.80 5.12 6.23
N ALA A 4 8.03 4.73 6.56
CA ALA A 4 8.95 4.14 5.58
C ALA A 4 8.37 2.87 4.93
N ALA A 5 7.70 2.00 5.71
CA ALA A 5 7.05 0.81 5.17
C ALA A 5 5.91 1.14 4.20
N ARG A 6 5.16 2.23 4.44
CA ARG A 6 4.12 2.71 3.52
C ARG A 6 4.70 3.21 2.20
N GLU A 7 5.80 3.96 2.25
CA GLU A 7 6.48 4.44 1.03
C GLU A 7 7.10 3.28 0.22
N ILE A 8 7.64 2.27 0.91
CA ILE A 8 8.11 1.04 0.26
C ILE A 8 6.94 0.32 -0.42
N ALA A 9 5.82 0.14 0.28
CA ALA A 9 4.64 -0.51 -0.29
C ALA A 9 4.12 0.24 -1.53
N LEU A 10 4.14 1.58 -1.50
CA LEU A 10 3.75 2.41 -2.64
C LEU A 10 4.70 2.22 -3.83
N ALA A 11 6.01 2.25 -3.60
CA ALA A 11 7.00 2.05 -4.66
C ALA A 11 6.86 0.67 -5.32
N VAL A 12 6.68 -0.39 -4.52
CA VAL A 12 6.46 -1.75 -5.02
C VAL A 12 5.16 -1.85 -5.80
N ALA A 13 4.07 -1.24 -5.32
CA ALA A 13 2.79 -1.28 -6.02
C ALA A 13 2.84 -0.58 -7.39
N LYS A 14 3.55 0.55 -7.49
CA LYS A 14 3.79 1.24 -8.77
C LYS A 14 4.61 0.37 -9.72
N GLY A 15 5.72 -0.19 -9.25
CA GLY A 15 6.54 -1.10 -10.06
C GLY A 15 5.76 -2.33 -10.54
N ALA A 16 4.94 -2.93 -9.68
CA ALA A 16 4.11 -4.07 -10.04
C ALA A 16 3.07 -3.75 -11.14
N ALA A 17 2.51 -2.53 -11.13
CA ALA A 17 1.62 -2.07 -12.20
C ALA A 17 2.39 -1.82 -13.50
N GLU A 18 3.57 -1.18 -13.42
CA GLU A 18 4.45 -0.92 -14.57
C GLU A 18 4.94 -2.22 -15.24
N ASP A 19 5.27 -3.25 -14.44
CA ASP A 19 5.69 -4.57 -14.90
C ASP A 19 4.53 -5.44 -15.42
N GLY A 20 3.28 -4.95 -15.32
CA GLY A 20 2.08 -5.68 -15.76
C GLY A 20 1.72 -6.91 -14.90
N VAL A 21 2.28 -7.02 -13.69
CA VAL A 21 2.01 -8.12 -12.74
C VAL A 21 0.90 -7.77 -11.74
N ALA A 22 0.43 -6.52 -11.74
CA ALA A 22 -0.73 -6.04 -11.00
C ALA A 22 -1.60 -5.14 -11.90
N SER A 23 -2.88 -5.00 -11.53
CA SER A 23 -3.80 -4.09 -12.23
C SER A 23 -3.33 -2.63 -12.13
N GLU A 24 -3.56 -1.85 -13.19
CA GLU A 24 -3.31 -0.42 -13.18
C GLU A 24 -4.18 0.30 -12.13
N ALA A 25 -3.57 1.23 -11.41
CA ALA A 25 -4.25 2.10 -10.45
C ALA A 25 -3.47 3.42 -10.33
N THR A 26 -4.18 4.50 -10.05
CA THR A 26 -3.55 5.79 -9.77
C THR A 26 -2.81 5.75 -8.43
N GLU A 27 -1.81 6.62 -8.27
CA GLU A 27 -1.05 6.71 -7.01
C GLU A 27 -1.95 7.01 -5.80
N ALA A 28 -3.04 7.77 -6.00
CA ALA A 28 -4.03 8.06 -4.97
C ALA A 28 -4.80 6.81 -4.53
N GLU A 29 -5.23 5.97 -5.47
CA GLU A 29 -5.90 4.70 -5.21
C GLU A 29 -4.97 3.72 -4.49
N LEU A 30 -3.70 3.64 -4.92
CA LEU A 30 -2.69 2.81 -4.26
C LEU A 30 -2.47 3.25 -2.80
N ARG A 31 -2.34 4.55 -2.54
CA ARG A 31 -2.24 5.07 -1.16
C ARG A 31 -3.48 4.76 -0.33
N ALA A 32 -4.68 4.89 -0.91
CA ALA A 32 -5.92 4.55 -0.23
C ALA A 32 -6.00 3.05 0.10
N ALA A 33 -5.61 2.18 -0.82
CA ALA A 33 -5.57 0.74 -0.61
C ALA A 33 -4.57 0.34 0.49
N ILE A 34 -3.36 0.92 0.49
CA ILE A 34 -2.35 0.71 1.54
C ILE A 34 -2.88 1.20 2.90
N ALA A 35 -3.59 2.34 2.94
CA ALA A 35 -4.23 2.83 4.16
C ALA A 35 -5.27 1.86 4.69
N ALA A 36 -6.16 1.37 3.82
CA ALA A 36 -7.28 0.49 4.19
C ALA A 36 -6.85 -0.92 4.61
N THR A 37 -5.73 -1.42 4.10
CA THR A 37 -5.27 -2.81 4.32
C THR A 37 -4.29 -2.96 5.49
N GLN A 38 -3.90 -1.87 6.14
CA GLN A 38 -3.02 -1.91 7.31
C GLN A 38 -3.72 -2.56 8.51
N TRP A 39 -3.19 -3.69 8.95
CA TRP A 39 -3.61 -4.27 10.22
C TRP A 39 -3.16 -3.38 11.39
N THR A 40 -4.11 -3.08 12.28
CA THR A 40 -3.84 -2.37 13.53
C THR A 40 -4.26 -3.27 14.69
N PRO A 41 -3.38 -3.53 15.68
CA PRO A 41 -3.74 -4.33 16.84
C PRO A 41 -4.91 -3.69 17.57
N ARG A 42 -5.95 -4.47 17.83
CA ARG A 42 -7.07 -4.10 18.68
C ARG A 42 -7.04 -4.99 19.92
N TYR A 43 -6.63 -4.43 21.04
CA TYR A 43 -6.71 -5.11 22.33
C TYR A 43 -8.07 -4.82 22.95
N ALA A 44 -8.74 -5.85 23.48
CA ALA A 44 -9.94 -5.65 24.28
C ALA A 44 -9.57 -4.84 25.54
N ALA A 45 -10.43 -3.90 25.90
CA ALA A 45 -10.27 -3.06 27.08
C ALA A 45 -10.43 -3.86 28.38
#